data_AF-A0A1T4NX44-F1
#
_entry.id   AF-A0A1T4NX44-F1
#
_cell.length_a   1.000
_cell.length_b   1.000
_cell.length_c   1.000
_cell.angle_alpha   90.00
_cell.angle_beta   90.00
_cell.angle_gamma   90.00
#
_symmetry.space_group_name_H-M   'P 1'
#
loop_
_entity.id
_entity.type
_entity.pdbx_description
1 polymer ?
#
loop_
_entity_poly.entity_id
_entity_poly.type
_entity_poly.pdbx_seq_one_letter_code
_entity_poly.pdbx_strand_id
1 'polypeptide(L)'
;MSSVYQINKGVGMPVVFRGLKAQYIWWLFIGLAGLLGLFTILYVFGLTLVVLIPLVFVLGSGLFYVVYKLNRRYGEHGLMKQMARKATPIWVKCDQLFQ
;
A
#
# COMPACT_ATOMS: atom_id res chain seq x y z
N MET A 1 27.64 38.45 8.73
CA MET A 1 28.03 37.17 9.36
C MET A 1 26.94 36.15 9.05
N SER A 2 27.21 35.18 8.17
CA SER A 2 26.27 34.08 7.91
C SER A 2 26.52 32.94 8.89
N SER A 3 25.54 32.64 9.73
CA SER A 3 25.57 31.48 10.62
C SER A 3 25.49 30.18 9.80
N VAL A 4 26.50 29.32 9.95
CA VAL A 4 26.51 27.97 9.36
C VAL A 4 25.69 27.05 10.26
N TYR A 5 24.49 26.69 9.83
CA TYR A 5 23.65 25.71 10.52
C TYR A 5 23.97 24.30 10.05
N GLN A 6 24.12 23.37 10.99
CA GLN A 6 24.16 21.94 10.66
C GLN A 6 22.76 21.48 10.27
N ILE A 7 22.57 21.20 8.98
CA ILE A 7 21.33 20.61 8.46
C ILE A 7 21.36 19.11 8.77
N ASN A 8 20.48 18.67 9.67
CA ASN A 8 20.31 17.25 9.99
C ASN A 8 19.49 16.56 8.89
N LYS A 9 20.17 15.90 7.95
CA LYS A 9 19.54 15.16 6.85
C LYS A 9 18.86 13.91 7.43
N GLY A 10 17.58 14.01 7.73
CA GLY A 10 16.78 12.90 8.26
C GLY A 10 15.50 13.33 8.99
N VAL A 11 15.48 14.58 9.47
CA VAL A 11 14.29 15.18 10.09
C VAL A 11 13.23 15.39 9.00
N GLY A 12 12.09 14.69 9.14
CA GLY A 12 10.99 14.75 8.17
C GLY A 12 11.08 13.74 7.01
N MET A 13 12.04 12.80 7.03
CA MET A 13 12.00 11.68 6.09
C MET A 13 10.77 10.82 6.38
N PRO A 14 10.08 10.37 5.33
CA PRO A 14 8.90 9.54 5.52
C PRO A 14 9.26 8.20 6.13
N VAL A 15 8.32 7.63 6.89
CA VAL A 15 8.50 6.33 7.52
C VAL A 15 8.51 5.25 6.42
N VAL A 16 9.70 4.73 6.13
CA VAL A 16 9.92 3.64 5.20
C VAL A 16 10.43 2.42 5.97
N PHE A 17 9.76 1.29 5.83
CA PHE A 17 10.15 0.01 6.42
C PHE A 17 10.58 -0.96 5.32
N ARG A 18 11.86 -1.32 5.26
CA ARG A 18 12.43 -2.23 4.23
C ARG A 18 12.03 -1.85 2.78
N GLY A 19 11.94 -0.54 2.50
CA GLY A 19 11.54 -0.01 1.19
C GLY A 19 10.03 0.14 0.97
N LEU A 20 9.18 -0.34 1.87
CA LEU A 20 7.74 -0.09 1.88
C LEU A 20 7.44 1.20 2.63
N LYS A 21 6.64 2.08 2.03
CA LYS A 21 6.16 3.30 2.70
C LYS A 21 4.96 2.98 3.59
N ALA A 22 4.76 3.75 4.65
CA ALA A 22 3.73 3.51 5.67
C ALA A 22 2.33 3.20 5.11
N GLN A 23 1.90 3.90 4.05
CA GLN A 23 0.62 3.65 3.39
C GLN A 23 0.47 2.20 2.89
N TYR A 24 1.52 1.62 2.31
CA TYR A 24 1.47 0.26 1.74
C TYR A 24 1.58 -0.83 2.80
N ILE A 25 2.21 -0.53 3.94
CA ILE A 25 2.25 -1.43 5.09
C ILE A 25 0.82 -1.65 5.61
N TRP A 26 0.03 -0.58 5.69
CA TRP A 26 -1.39 -0.67 6.04
C TRP A 26 -2.20 -1.53 5.07
N TRP A 27 -2.02 -1.33 3.76
CA TRP A 27 -2.69 -2.16 2.75
C TRP A 27 -2.30 -3.64 2.86
N LEU A 28 -1.03 -3.92 3.11
CA LEU A 28 -0.53 -5.27 3.32
C LEU A 28 -1.14 -5.91 4.56
N PHE A 29 -1.20 -5.18 5.67
CA PHE A 29 -1.80 -5.64 6.92
C PHE A 29 -3.28 -5.99 6.77
N ILE A 30 -4.08 -5.07 6.20
CA ILE A 30 -5.51 -5.30 5.94
C ILE A 30 -5.69 -6.49 4.99
N GLY A 31 -4.87 -6.59 3.94
CA GLY A 31 -4.91 -7.71 3.00
C GLY A 31 -4.59 -9.05 3.65
N LEU A 32 -3.59 -9.13 4.53
CA LEU A 32 -3.25 -10.35 5.26
C LEU A 32 -4.33 -10.73 6.29
N ALA A 33 -4.90 -9.76 7.00
CA ALA A 33 -6.02 -9.99 7.90
C ALA A 33 -7.25 -10.52 7.14
N GLY A 34 -7.55 -9.93 5.97
CA GLY A 34 -8.61 -10.41 5.09
C GLY A 34 -8.33 -11.81 4.53
N LEU A 35 -7.08 -12.11 4.17
CA LEU A 35 -6.67 -13.44 3.70
C LEU A 35 -6.84 -14.50 4.79
N LEU A 36 -6.53 -14.16 6.04
CA LEU A 36 -6.79 -15.03 7.20
C LEU A 36 -8.30 -15.24 7.40
N GLY A 37 -9.10 -14.17 7.31
CA GLY A 37 -10.57 -14.29 7.37
C GLY A 37 -11.12 -15.20 6.26
N LEU A 38 -10.65 -15.05 5.03
CA LEU A 38 -11.00 -15.89 3.90
C LEU A 38 -10.63 -17.36 4.15
N PHE A 39 -9.42 -17.63 4.63
CA PHE A 39 -8.98 -18.98 5.02
C PHE A 39 -9.93 -19.59 6.05
N THR A 40 -10.24 -18.87 7.12
CA THR A 40 -11.12 -19.35 8.19
C THR A 40 -12.51 -19.68 7.66
N ILE A 41 -13.08 -18.80 6.83
CA ILE A 41 -14.40 -19.00 6.23
C ILE A 41 -14.38 -20.27 5.36
N LEU A 42 -13.44 -20.38 4.41
CA LEU A 42 -13.33 -21.54 3.51
C LEU A 42 -13.10 -22.86 4.28
N TYR A 43 -12.31 -22.82 5.34
CA TYR A 43 -12.04 -23.99 6.18
C TYR A 43 -13.32 -24.47 6.90
N VAL A 44 -14.10 -23.53 7.47
CA VAL A 44 -15.37 -23.83 8.13
C VAL A 44 -16.41 -24.37 7.15
N PHE A 45 -16.40 -23.93 5.89
CA PHE A 45 -17.23 -24.48 4.82
C PHE A 45 -16.82 -25.91 4.38
N GLY A 46 -15.76 -26.48 4.93
CA GLY A 46 -15.36 -27.87 4.71
C GLY A 46 -14.41 -28.07 3.53
N LEU A 47 -13.79 -27.02 2.99
CA LEU A 47 -12.71 -27.20 2.02
C LEU A 47 -11.50 -27.86 2.67
N THR A 48 -10.86 -28.78 1.95
CA THR A 48 -9.70 -29.53 2.44
C THR A 48 -8.45 -28.64 2.50
N LEU A 49 -7.59 -28.91 3.49
CA LEU A 49 -6.30 -28.20 3.65
C LEU A 49 -5.41 -28.31 2.41
N VAL A 50 -5.50 -29.43 1.68
CA VAL A 50 -4.74 -29.65 0.44
C VAL A 50 -5.08 -28.61 -0.62
N VAL A 51 -6.32 -28.11 -0.65
CA VAL A 51 -6.74 -27.03 -1.55
C VAL A 51 -6.49 -25.65 -0.93
N LEU A 52 -6.73 -25.48 0.37
CA LEU A 52 -6.57 -24.19 1.05
C LEU A 52 -5.13 -23.69 1.06
N ILE A 53 -4.17 -24.57 1.36
CA ILE A 53 -2.76 -24.18 1.49
C ILE A 53 -2.21 -23.56 0.19
N PRO A 54 -2.29 -24.22 -0.98
CA PRO A 54 -1.81 -23.62 -2.22
C PRO A 54 -2.60 -22.37 -2.59
N LEU A 55 -3.91 -22.33 -2.33
CA LEU A 55 -4.73 -21.15 -2.58
C LEU A 55 -4.23 -19.93 -1.78
N VAL A 56 -4.03 -20.10 -0.46
CA VAL A 56 -3.53 -19.02 0.40
C VAL A 56 -2.12 -18.61 0.02
N PHE A 57 -1.25 -19.55 -0.36
CA PHE A 57 0.11 -19.23 -0.83
C PHE A 57 0.08 -18.38 -2.10
N VAL A 58 -0.77 -18.72 -3.07
CA VAL A 58 -0.91 -17.98 -4.32
C VAL A 58 -1.49 -16.60 -4.06
N LEU A 59 -2.57 -16.51 -3.28
CA LEU A 59 -3.21 -15.22 -2.95
C LEU A 59 -2.29 -14.32 -2.12
N GLY A 60 -1.59 -14.89 -1.13
CA GLY A 60 -0.60 -14.19 -0.33
C GLY A 60 0.55 -13.66 -1.20
N SER A 61 1.14 -14.50 -2.04
CA SER A 61 2.21 -14.07 -2.96
C SER A 61 1.74 -12.97 -3.91
N GLY A 62 0.52 -13.11 -4.45
CA GLY A 62 -0.13 -12.10 -5.28
C GLY A 62 -0.34 -10.77 -4.55
N LEU A 63 -0.80 -10.81 -3.30
CA LEU A 63 -0.97 -9.62 -2.45
C LEU A 63 0.37 -8.89 -2.27
N PHE A 64 1.42 -9.60 -1.89
CA PHE A 64 2.77 -9.02 -1.76
C PHE A 64 3.23 -8.40 -3.08
N TYR A 65 3.12 -9.12 -4.19
CA TYR A 65 3.51 -8.61 -5.50
C TYR A 65 2.79 -7.30 -5.87
N VAL A 66 1.46 -7.27 -5.70
CA VAL A 66 0.64 -6.09 -6.02
C VAL A 66 1.02 -4.91 -5.14
N VAL A 67 1.15 -5.11 -3.82
CA VAL A 67 1.51 -4.04 -2.87
C VAL A 67 2.89 -3.47 -3.17
N TYR A 68 3.90 -4.31 -3.42
CA TYR A 68 5.25 -3.84 -3.78
C TYR A 68 5.28 -3.12 -5.13
N LYS A 69 4.50 -3.60 -6.11
CA LYS A 69 4.35 -2.91 -7.41
C LYS A 69 3.71 -1.53 -7.24
N LEU A 70 2.66 -1.42 -6.43
CA LEU A 70 2.01 -0.16 -6.11
C LEU A 70 2.96 0.80 -5.37
N ASN A 71 3.71 0.29 -4.39
CA ASN A 71 4.70 1.04 -3.63
C ASN A 71 5.78 1.67 -4.52
N ARG A 72 6.30 0.90 -5.48
CA ARG A 72 7.29 1.40 -6.46
C ARG A 72 6.68 2.40 -7.44
N ARG A 73 5.44 2.16 -7.90
CA ARG A 73 4.80 2.98 -8.93
C ARG A 73 4.35 4.35 -8.43
N TYR A 74 3.75 4.42 -7.24
CA TYR A 74 3.08 5.64 -6.77
C TYR A 74 3.82 6.33 -5.63
N GLY A 75 4.77 5.67 -4.96
CA GLY A 75 5.46 6.28 -3.83
C GLY A 75 4.48 6.67 -2.72
N GLU A 76 4.80 7.66 -1.89
CA GLU A 76 4.12 7.86 -0.60
C GLU A 76 2.74 8.49 -0.74
N HIS A 77 2.64 9.49 -1.61
CA HIS A 77 1.44 10.27 -1.79
C HIS A 77 0.80 10.03 -3.16
N GLY A 78 1.44 9.29 -4.08
CA GLY A 78 0.93 9.15 -5.45
C GLY A 78 -0.39 8.39 -5.52
N LEU A 79 -0.62 7.43 -4.61
CA LEU A 79 -1.85 6.67 -4.58
C LEU A 79 -3.01 7.54 -4.06
N MET A 80 -2.74 8.38 -3.05
CA MET A 80 -3.69 9.39 -2.58
C MET A 80 -3.98 10.46 -3.64
N LYS A 81 -2.95 10.98 -4.34
CA LYS A 81 -3.12 11.93 -5.44
C LYS A 81 -3.97 11.33 -6.57
N GLN A 82 -3.76 10.06 -6.91
CA GLN A 82 -4.56 9.37 -7.92
C GLN A 82 -6.01 9.18 -7.48
N MET A 83 -6.25 8.80 -6.23
CA MET A 83 -7.60 8.70 -5.66
C MET A 83 -8.30 10.06 -5.66
N ALA A 84 -7.63 11.13 -5.23
CA ALA A 84 -8.16 12.48 -5.25
C ALA A 84 -8.54 12.91 -6.67
N ARG A 85 -7.66 12.68 -7.66
CA ARG A 85 -7.93 12.99 -9.08
C ARG A 85 -9.15 12.24 -9.63
N LYS A 86 -9.40 11.01 -9.17
CA LYS A 86 -10.60 10.23 -9.53
C LYS A 86 -11.86 10.74 -8.84
N ALA A 87 -11.75 11.18 -7.60
CA ALA A 87 -12.87 11.71 -6.81
C ALA A 87 -13.27 13.15 -7.18
N THR A 88 -12.41 13.89 -7.88
CA THR A 88 -12.69 15.30 -8.23
C THR A 88 -13.74 15.38 -9.36
N PRO A 89 -14.88 16.07 -9.16
CA PRO A 89 -15.89 16.25 -10.20
C PRO A 89 -15.36 17.12 -11.35
N ILE A 90 -15.86 16.85 -12.56
CA ILE A 90 -15.33 17.42 -13.82
C ILE A 90 -15.35 18.96 -13.80
N TRP A 91 -16.37 19.56 -13.20
CA TRP A 91 -16.58 21.02 -13.15
C TRP A 91 -15.59 21.77 -12.25
N VAL A 92 -14.85 21.06 -11.38
CA VAL A 92 -13.86 21.65 -10.44
C VAL A 92 -12.43 21.20 -10.81
N LYS A 93 -12.26 20.40 -11.87
CA LYS A 93 -10.93 19.95 -12.31
C LYS A 93 -10.15 21.12 -12.90
N CYS A 94 -9.16 21.59 -12.16
CA CYS A 94 -8.08 22.43 -12.67
C CYS A 94 -6.86 21.53 -12.93
N ASP A 95 -6.65 21.12 -14.20
CA ASP A 95 -5.62 20.13 -14.57
C ASP A 95 -4.18 20.62 -14.32
N GLN A 96 -3.97 21.91 -14.02
CA GLN A 96 -2.63 22.50 -13.82
C GLN A 96 -2.07 22.41 -12.40
N LEU A 97 -2.87 22.10 -11.37
CA LEU A 97 -2.48 22.29 -9.96
C LEU A 97 -1.80 21.08 -9.30
N PHE A 98 -1.71 19.93 -9.97
CA PHE A 98 -1.26 18.67 -9.36
C PHE A 98 -0.17 17.91 -10.15
N GLN A 99 0.50 18.54 -11.12
CA GLN A 99 1.68 17.98 -11.79
C GLN A 99 2.83 17.74 -10.80
#